data_AF-A0A7Y5E258-F1
#
_entry.id   AF-A0A7Y5E258-F1
#
_cell.length_a   1.000
_cell.length_b   1.000
_cell.length_c   1.000
_cell.angle_alpha   90.00
_cell.angle_beta   90.00
_cell.angle_gamma   90.00
#
_symmetry.space_group_name_H-M   'P 1'
#
loop_
_entity.id
_entity.type
_entity.pdbx_description
1 polymer ?
#
loop_
_entity_poly.entity_id
_entity_poly.type
_entity_poly.pdbx_seq_one_letter_code
_entity_poly.pdbx_strand_id
1 'polypeptide(L)'
;MKATQRCPKCGGKKLWLIDPFRVPSDTAGGQEMFVVPHQSTGGWVSLRANPVGSFELFLCAACGYSELYAKSFAELEARPDGSVRLLDMTDPKAGPFR
;
A
#
# COMPACT_ATOMS: atom_id res chain seq x y z
N MET A 1 -5.45 -12.98 5.04
CA MET A 1 -5.95 -12.68 6.39
C MET A 1 -7.07 -11.65 6.38
N LYS A 2 -6.95 -10.56 5.61
CA LYS A 2 -7.96 -9.47 5.56
C LYS A 2 -9.38 -9.94 5.20
N ALA A 3 -9.53 -10.76 4.16
CA ALA A 3 -10.84 -11.25 3.72
C ALA A 3 -11.39 -12.42 4.56
N THR A 4 -10.52 -13.32 5.03
CA THR A 4 -10.91 -14.61 5.61
C THR A 4 -10.84 -14.65 7.14
N GLN A 5 -10.23 -13.64 7.77
CA GLN A 5 -9.93 -13.59 9.21
C GLN A 5 -9.21 -14.86 9.72
N ARG A 6 -8.42 -15.50 8.84
CA ARG A 6 -7.62 -16.70 9.15
C ARG A 6 -6.25 -16.60 8.51
N CYS A 7 -5.23 -17.12 9.21
CA CYS A 7 -3.88 -17.25 8.67
C CYS A 7 -3.84 -18.30 7.56
N PRO A 8 -3.38 -17.97 6.33
CA PRO A 8 -3.32 -18.93 5.23
C PRO A 8 -2.20 -19.97 5.39
N LYS A 9 -1.26 -19.77 6.32
CA LYS A 9 -0.15 -20.70 6.57
C LYS A 9 -0.46 -21.76 7.61
N CYS A 10 -1.11 -21.41 8.73
CA CYS A 10 -1.35 -22.33 9.85
C CYS A 10 -2.83 -22.49 10.24
N GLY A 11 -3.75 -21.77 9.60
CA GLY A 11 -5.17 -21.79 9.95
C GLY A 11 -5.53 -21.05 11.24
N GLY A 12 -4.55 -20.41 11.91
CA GLY A 12 -4.76 -19.64 13.13
C GLY A 12 -5.81 -18.53 12.97
N LYS A 13 -6.58 -18.30 14.04
CA LYS A 13 -7.70 -17.33 14.08
C LYS A 13 -7.42 -16.08 14.92
N LYS A 14 -6.31 -16.06 15.67
CA LYS A 14 -5.86 -14.88 16.43
C LYS A 14 -4.88 -14.09 15.56
N LEU A 15 -5.28 -12.89 15.19
CA LEU A 15 -4.54 -12.01 14.29
C LEU A 15 -4.38 -10.65 14.96
N TRP A 16 -3.19 -10.07 14.86
CA TRP A 16 -2.94 -8.67 15.17
C TRP A 16 -3.15 -7.84 13.92
N LEU A 17 -3.78 -6.67 14.07
CA LEU A 17 -3.87 -5.63 13.05
C LEU A 17 -3.09 -4.41 13.54
N ILE A 18 -2.10 -3.98 12.76
CA ILE A 18 -1.34 -2.77 13.01
C ILE A 18 -1.73 -1.76 11.93
N ASP A 19 -2.44 -0.71 12.33
CA ASP A 19 -2.93 0.33 11.44
C ASP A 19 -2.85 1.72 12.12
N PRO A 20 -2.05 2.67 11.58
CA PRO A 20 -1.18 2.53 10.42
C PRO A 20 0.06 1.68 10.72
N PHE A 21 0.59 0.99 9.71
CA PHE A 21 1.90 0.38 9.80
C PHE A 21 2.98 1.47 9.84
N ARG A 22 3.77 1.46 10.91
CA ARG A 22 4.85 2.41 11.14
C ARG A 22 6.20 1.70 11.19
N VAL A 23 7.21 2.36 10.65
CA VAL A 23 8.62 1.95 10.74
C VAL A 23 9.34 2.77 11.81
N PRO A 24 10.45 2.27 12.38
CA PRO A 24 11.25 3.05 13.30
C PRO A 24 11.68 4.41 12.72
N SER A 25 11.66 5.45 13.54
CA SER A 25 12.15 6.78 13.21
C SER A 25 12.77 7.45 14.46
N ASP A 26 13.13 8.71 14.35
CA ASP A 26 13.60 9.56 15.45
C ASP A 26 12.51 9.91 16.49
N THR A 27 11.26 9.54 16.24
CA THR A 27 10.15 9.75 17.17
C THR A 27 9.68 8.44 17.79
N ALA A 28 9.23 8.49 19.05
CA ALA A 28 8.74 7.31 19.77
C ALA A 28 7.53 6.63 19.10
N GLY A 29 6.78 7.38 18.29
CA GLY A 29 5.64 6.85 17.54
C GLY A 29 6.02 6.13 16.25
N GLY A 30 7.27 6.24 15.79
CA GLY A 30 7.70 5.82 14.45
C GLY A 30 7.16 6.70 13.33
N GLN A 31 7.55 6.40 12.10
CA GLN A 31 7.07 7.06 10.89
C GLN A 31 6.06 6.16 10.15
N GLU A 32 4.93 6.73 9.74
CA GLU A 32 3.97 6.02 8.88
C GLU A 32 4.61 5.63 7.54
N MET A 33 4.44 4.37 7.15
CA MET A 33 4.93 3.88 5.87
C MET A 33 3.91 4.19 4.78
N PHE A 34 4.29 5.06 3.85
CA PHE A 34 3.46 5.43 2.70
C PHE A 34 3.76 4.56 1.47
N VAL A 35 2.77 4.36 0.60
CA VAL A 35 2.95 3.62 -0.67
C VAL A 35 3.91 4.40 -1.58
N VAL A 36 3.71 5.70 -1.66
CA VAL A 36 4.62 6.64 -2.31
C VAL A 36 4.95 7.77 -1.35
N PRO A 37 6.21 7.93 -0.93
CA PRO A 37 6.57 8.93 0.10
C PRO A 37 6.53 10.38 -0.41
N HIS A 38 6.51 10.60 -1.72
CA HIS A 38 6.54 11.94 -2.31
C HIS A 38 5.89 11.96 -3.70
N GLN A 39 4.66 12.42 -3.88
CA GLN A 39 4.13 12.71 -5.22
C GLN A 39 4.24 14.21 -5.50
N SER A 40 4.94 14.59 -6.57
CA SER A 40 5.01 15.99 -6.99
C SER A 40 3.78 16.29 -7.84
N THR A 41 2.91 17.17 -7.38
CA THR A 41 1.87 17.75 -8.24
C THR A 41 2.54 18.79 -9.14
N GLY A 42 2.42 18.65 -10.47
CA GLY A 42 3.04 19.55 -11.43
C GLY A 42 2.49 20.97 -11.29
N GLY A 43 3.32 21.92 -10.87
CA GLY A 43 2.99 23.34 -10.78
C GLY A 43 4.14 24.14 -10.11
N TRP A 44 4.28 25.43 -10.45
CA TRP A 44 5.34 26.32 -9.92
C TRP A 44 5.34 26.52 -8.39
N VAL A 45 4.41 25.89 -7.64
CA VAL A 45 4.23 26.04 -6.18
C VAL A 45 4.25 24.70 -5.43
N SER A 46 4.74 23.59 -6.00
CA SER A 46 4.79 22.31 -5.27
C SER A 46 6.03 22.16 -4.38
N LEU A 47 6.11 23.00 -3.34
CA LEU A 47 7.09 22.86 -2.24
C LEU A 47 6.69 21.79 -1.21
N ARG A 48 5.56 21.10 -1.40
CA ARG A 48 5.07 20.09 -0.46
C ARG A 48 5.02 18.72 -1.14
N ALA A 49 5.91 17.84 -0.67
CA ALA A 49 5.81 16.41 -0.85
C ALA A 49 4.49 15.93 -0.25
N ASN A 50 3.55 15.49 -1.08
CA ASN A 50 2.34 14.85 -0.58
C ASN A 50 2.57 13.34 -0.66
N PRO A 51 2.72 12.64 0.48
CA PRO A 51 2.76 11.19 0.45
C PRO A 51 1.40 10.64 0.05
N VAL A 52 1.38 9.51 -0.67
CA VAL A 52 0.16 8.88 -1.17
C VAL A 52 0.05 7.46 -0.66
N GLY A 53 -1.12 7.14 -0.10
CA GLY A 53 -1.48 5.84 0.45
C GLY A 53 -0.67 5.43 1.67
N SER A 54 -1.21 4.54 2.48
CA SER A 54 -0.49 3.94 3.61
C SER A 54 -0.71 2.45 3.70
N PHE A 55 -0.03 1.79 4.63
CA PHE A 55 -0.14 0.35 4.82
C PHE A 55 -0.81 -0.02 6.14
N GLU A 56 -1.52 -1.13 6.12
CA GLU A 56 -1.92 -1.88 7.31
C GLU A 56 -1.22 -3.26 7.30
N LEU A 57 -0.85 -3.75 8.47
CA LEU A 57 -0.18 -5.04 8.64
C LEU A 57 -1.07 -5.99 9.42
N PHE A 58 -1.36 -7.15 8.83
CA PHE A 58 -1.94 -8.29 9.53
C PHE A 58 -0.83 -9.26 9.94
N LEU A 59 -0.80 -9.65 11.21
CA LEU A 59 0.21 -10.56 11.77
C LEU A 59 -0.47 -11.74 12.50
N CYS A 60 -0.15 -12.97 12.13
CA CYS A 60 -0.66 -14.14 12.82
C CYS A 60 0.03 -14.35 14.17
N ALA A 61 -0.75 -14.40 15.26
CA ALA A 61 -0.22 -14.59 16.61
C ALA A 61 0.38 -15.99 16.84
N ALA A 62 0.05 -16.99 16.01
CA ALA A 62 0.49 -18.37 16.19
C ALA A 62 1.82 -18.67 15.46
N CYS A 63 1.98 -18.21 14.22
CA CYS A 63 3.14 -18.55 13.40
C CYS A 63 3.93 -17.35 12.87
N GLY A 64 3.53 -16.12 13.18
CA GLY A 64 4.22 -14.90 12.74
C GLY A 64 4.04 -14.54 11.26
N TYR A 65 3.29 -15.32 10.48
CA TYR A 65 3.00 -14.99 9.08
C TYR A 65 2.30 -13.63 8.98
N SER A 66 2.80 -12.80 8.07
CA SER A 66 2.45 -11.40 7.94
C SER A 66 2.00 -11.06 6.52
N GLU A 67 0.97 -10.22 6.40
CA GLU A 67 0.49 -9.66 5.12
C GLU A 67 0.35 -8.15 5.25
N LEU A 68 0.93 -7.42 4.30
CA LEU A 68 0.88 -5.97 4.23
C LEU A 68 -0.10 -5.55 3.13
N TYR A 69 -1.04 -4.66 3.43
CA TYR A 69 -2.04 -4.18 2.48
C TYR A 69 -1.96 -2.67 2.34
N ALA A 70 -1.92 -2.18 1.10
CA ALA A 70 -2.05 -0.75 0.83
C ALA A 70 -3.50 -0.28 1.06
N LYS A 71 -3.67 0.98 1.48
CA LYS A 71 -4.94 1.71 1.56
C LYS A 71 -4.75 3.17 1.16
N SER A 72 -5.86 3.88 0.91
CA SER A 72 -5.87 5.32 0.62
C SER A 72 -4.97 5.76 -0.54
N PHE A 73 -4.81 4.90 -1.57
CA PHE A 73 -3.92 5.13 -2.72
C PHE A 73 -4.67 5.54 -4.00
N ALA A 74 -5.92 6.02 -3.89
CA ALA A 74 -6.72 6.42 -5.05
C ALA A 74 -6.10 7.59 -5.83
N GLU A 75 -5.27 8.40 -5.18
CA GLU A 75 -4.56 9.55 -5.77
C GLU A 75 -3.20 9.17 -6.37
N LEU A 76 -2.88 7.87 -6.49
CA LEU A 76 -1.62 7.41 -7.04
C LEU A 76 -1.56 7.70 -8.54
N GLU A 77 -0.55 8.46 -8.96
CA GLU A 77 -0.33 8.81 -10.37
C GLU A 77 0.98 8.23 -10.89
N ALA A 78 0.98 7.85 -12.18
CA ALA A 78 2.22 7.49 -12.85
C ALA A 78 3.15 8.71 -12.92
N ARG A 79 4.43 8.50 -12.62
CA ARG A 79 5.41 9.59 -12.61
C ARG A 79 6.15 9.71 -13.95
N PRO A 80 6.49 10.93 -14.39
CA PRO A 80 7.26 11.14 -15.62
C PRO A 80 8.64 10.46 -15.61
N ASP A 81 9.25 10.32 -14.43
CA ASP A 81 10.55 9.66 -14.24
C ASP A 81 10.46 8.11 -14.28
N GLY A 82 9.25 7.55 -14.42
CA GLY A 82 9.01 6.11 -14.49
C GLY A 82 9.15 5.37 -13.15
N SER A 83 9.39 6.06 -12.03
CA SER A 83 9.53 5.43 -10.71
C SER A 83 8.19 4.90 -10.14
N VAL A 84 7.06 5.42 -10.64
CA VAL A 84 5.71 4.89 -10.40
C VAL A 84 5.04 4.70 -11.76
N ARG A 85 4.55 3.48 -12.03
CA ARG A 85 3.89 3.13 -13.31
C ARG A 85 2.66 2.28 -13.04
N LEU A 86 1.59 2.54 -13.79
CA LEU A 86 0.43 1.64 -13.84
C LEU A 86 0.69 0.55 -14.88
N LEU A 87 0.69 -0.70 -14.45
CA LEU A 87 0.65 -1.86 -15.35
C LEU A 87 -0.81 -2.32 -15.43
N ASP A 88 -1.54 -1.79 -16.41
CA ASP A 88 -2.92 -2.21 -16.66
C ASP A 88 -2.93 -3.51 -17.45
N MET A 89 -3.34 -4.59 -16.79
CA MET A 89 -3.47 -5.93 -17.36
C MET A 89 -4.92 -6.26 -17.75
N THR A 90 -5.80 -5.26 -17.74
CA THR A 90 -7.16 -5.42 -18.27
C THR A 90 -7.05 -5.80 -19.74
N ASP A 91 -7.65 -6.93 -20.12
CA ASP A 91 -7.67 -7.35 -21.51
C ASP A 91 -8.19 -6.19 -22.36
N PRO A 92 -7.45 -5.76 -23.40
CA PRO A 92 -7.95 -4.74 -24.31
C PRO A 92 -9.27 -5.29 -24.87
N LYS A 93 -10.38 -4.59 -24.59
CA LYS A 93 -11.73 -4.97 -25.04
C LYS A 93 -11.61 -5.49 -26.47
N ALA A 94 -11.98 -6.77 -26.68
CA ALA A 94 -12.11 -7.32 -28.01
C ALA A 94 -13.06 -6.40 -28.78
N GLY A 95 -12.51 -5.62 -29.71
CA GLY A 95 -13.31 -4.86 -30.65
C GLY A 95 -14.15 -5.83 -31.49
N PRO A 96 -15.19 -5.35 -32.19
CA PRO A 96 -16.12 -6.20 -32.94
C PRO A 96 -15.50 -6.97 -34.12
N PHE A 97 -14.18 -6.90 -34.30
CA PHE A 97 -13.41 -7.54 -35.35
C PHE A 97 -12.37 -8.55 -34.83
N ARG A 98 -12.49 -9.00 -33.57
CA ARG A 98 -11.79 -10.17 -33.04
C ARG A 98 -12.79 -11.19 -32.53
#